data_AF-A0A6A3J0X4-F1
#
_entry.id   AF-A0A6A3J0X4-F1
#
_cell.length_a   1.000
_cell.length_b   1.000
_cell.length_c   1.000
_cell.angle_alpha   90.00
_cell.angle_beta   90.00
_cell.angle_gamma   90.00
#
_symmetry.space_group_name_H-M   'P 1'
#
loop_
_entity.id
_entity.type
_entity.pdbx_description
1 polymer ?
#
loop_
_entity_poly.entity_id
_entity_poly.type
_entity_poly.pdbx_seq_one_letter_code
_entity_poly.pdbx_strand_id
1 'polypeptide(L)'
;MGCYVDRSQSQDNVGIGDTVYSTAGRTRIKITLAGYLVYLFDIWVGDLSGQEAILGMDFMVPAGIRLDLADGSLCLPDEVRIQLSGRRQL
;
A
#
# COMPACT_ATOMS: atom_id res chain seq x y z
N MET A 1 21.75 1.03 8.34
CA MET A 1 20.95 2.26 8.58
C MET A 1 19.49 1.84 8.54
N GLY A 2 18.79 1.84 9.68
CA GLY A 2 17.36 1.50 9.75
C GLY A 2 16.50 2.76 9.59
N CYS A 3 15.25 2.59 9.16
CA CYS A 3 14.24 3.65 9.20
C CYS A 3 13.82 3.94 10.66
N TYR A 4 13.60 5.21 10.99
CA TYR A 4 13.06 5.61 12.29
C TYR A 4 11.55 5.36 12.31
N VAL A 5 11.06 4.65 13.31
CA VAL A 5 9.63 4.44 13.55
C VAL A 5 9.20 5.28 14.73
N ASP A 6 8.32 6.24 14.49
CA ASP A 6 7.71 7.06 15.53
C ASP A 6 6.66 6.21 16.27
N ARG A 7 7.03 5.75 17.47
CA ARG A 7 6.18 4.95 18.35
C ARG A 7 5.23 5.80 19.21
N SER A 8 5.32 7.13 19.15
CA SER A 8 4.36 8.01 19.84
C SER A 8 3.01 8.05 19.13
N GLN A 9 2.99 7.61 17.86
CA GLN A 9 1.78 7.47 17.05
C GLN A 9 1.41 6.00 16.94
N SER A 10 0.19 5.65 17.30
CA SER A 10 -0.38 4.32 17.10
C SER A 10 -1.86 4.45 16.79
N GLN A 11 -2.38 3.45 16.09
CA GLN A 11 -3.78 3.37 15.71
C GLN A 11 -4.28 1.93 15.79
N ASP A 12 -5.49 1.77 16.30
CA ASP A 12 -6.26 0.54 16.24
C ASP A 12 -7.09 0.51 14.96
N ASN A 13 -6.97 -0.58 14.22
CA ASN A 13 -7.64 -0.78 12.94
C ASN A 13 -8.48 -2.04 12.99
N VAL A 14 -9.61 -2.04 12.29
CA VAL A 14 -10.48 -3.20 12.15
C VAL A 14 -10.34 -3.73 10.72
N GLY A 15 -9.89 -4.97 10.60
CA GLY A 15 -9.77 -5.66 9.32
C GLY A 15 -11.07 -6.36 8.92
N ILE A 16 -11.00 -7.12 7.83
CA ILE A 16 -12.07 -8.04 7.45
C ILE A 16 -12.18 -9.13 8.54
N GLY A 17 -13.40 -9.39 9.02
CA GLY A 17 -13.65 -10.36 10.09
C GLY A 17 -13.54 -9.78 11.51
N ASP A 18 -13.71 -8.46 11.65
CA ASP A 18 -13.82 -7.72 12.92
C ASP A 18 -12.65 -7.89 13.91
N THR A 19 -11.51 -8.39 13.41
CA THR A 19 -10.31 -8.50 14.21
C THR A 19 -9.63 -7.14 14.30
N VAL A 20 -9.43 -6.68 15.53
CA VAL A 20 -8.70 -5.44 15.82
C VAL A 20 -7.21 -5.72 15.81
N TYR A 21 -6.45 -4.91 15.07
CA TYR A 21 -5.00 -4.92 15.10
C TYR A 21 -4.46 -3.50 15.34
N SER A 22 -3.48 -3.42 16.23
CA SER A 22 -2.83 -2.16 16.59
C SER A 22 -1.54 -1.98 15.82
N THR A 23 -1.30 -0.77 15.35
CA THR A 23 -0.04 -0.39 14.71
C THR A 23 1.01 -0.03 15.77
N ALA A 24 2.25 -0.43 15.53
CA ALA A 24 3.40 -0.21 16.41
C ALA A 24 4.02 1.19 16.28
N GLY A 25 3.65 1.94 15.24
CA GLY A 25 4.25 3.23 14.94
C GLY A 25 3.92 3.74 13.56
N ARG A 26 4.41 4.94 13.25
CA ARG A 26 4.38 5.52 11.89
C ARG A 26 5.80 5.81 11.41
N THR A 27 6.09 5.59 10.14
CA THR A 27 7.41 5.86 9.57
C THR A 27 7.30 6.40 8.16
N ARG A 28 8.21 7.30 7.78
CA ARG A 28 8.28 7.83 6.43
C ARG A 28 9.18 6.97 5.57
N ILE A 29 8.64 6.42 4.49
CA ILE A 29 9.37 5.57 3.55
C ILE A 29 9.40 6.17 2.15
N LYS A 30 10.31 5.64 1.34
CA LYS A 30 10.37 5.89 -0.09
C LYS A 30 9.82 4.68 -0.84
N ILE A 31 8.78 4.90 -1.64
CA ILE A 31 8.16 3.88 -2.49
C ILE A 31 8.59 4.19 -3.93
N THR A 32 9.20 3.21 -4.60
CA THR A 32 9.58 3.32 -6.01
C THR A 32 8.69 2.40 -6.85
N LEU A 33 7.98 2.95 -7.82
CA LEU A 33 7.15 2.22 -8.78
C LEU A 33 7.76 2.34 -10.19
N ALA A 34 7.63 1.29 -10.99
CA ALA A 34 8.16 1.20 -12.37
C ALA A 34 9.66 1.54 -12.55
N GLY A 35 10.43 1.62 -11.45
CA GLY A 35 11.85 1.95 -11.46
C GLY A 35 12.19 3.44 -11.46
N TYR A 36 11.23 4.35 -11.69
CA TYR A 36 11.49 5.80 -11.75
C TYR A 36 10.46 6.68 -11.05
N LEU A 37 9.24 6.21 -10.78
CA LEU A 37 8.27 6.95 -10.00
C LEU A 37 8.59 6.80 -8.52
N VAL A 38 8.91 7.90 -7.85
CA VAL A 38 9.35 7.90 -6.46
C VAL A 38 8.39 8.72 -5.62
N TYR A 39 7.82 8.10 -4.59
CA TYR A 39 6.92 8.72 -3.64
C TYR A 39 7.52 8.65 -2.24
N LEU A 40 7.36 9.72 -1.48
CA LEU A 40 7.60 9.71 -0.04
C LEU A 40 6.25 9.62 0.65
N PHE A 41 6.07 8.58 1.46
CA PHE A 41 4.80 8.32 2.11
C PHE A 41 5.02 7.90 3.56
N ASP A 42 4.14 8.35 4.44
CA ASP A 42 4.14 7.93 5.82
C ASP A 42 3.26 6.69 5.96
N ILE A 43 3.84 5.57 6.35
CA ILE A 43 3.16 4.29 6.50
C ILE A 43 3.02 3.91 7.97
N TRP A 44 1.93 3.25 8.30
CA TRP A 44 1.76 2.59 9.59
C TRP A 44 2.54 1.27 9.61
N VAL A 45 3.28 1.05 10.69
CA VAL A 45 4.02 -0.19 10.92
C VAL A 45 3.21 -1.07 11.84
N GLY A 46 2.97 -2.32 11.47
CA GLY A 46 2.21 -3.28 12.25
C GLY A 46 2.40 -4.68 11.71
N ASP A 47 1.80 -5.67 12.38
CA ASP A 47 1.79 -7.04 11.90
C ASP A 47 0.75 -7.20 10.78
N LEU A 48 1.14 -7.83 9.68
CA LEU A 48 0.30 -8.07 8.50
C LEU A 48 0.35 -9.55 8.14
N SER A 49 -0.80 -10.21 8.12
CA SER A 49 -0.90 -11.63 7.80
C SER A 49 -0.76 -11.89 6.30
N GLY A 50 0.44 -12.24 5.85
CA GLY A 50 0.70 -12.74 4.49
C GLY A 50 0.94 -11.67 3.43
N GLN A 51 1.08 -10.40 3.81
CA GLN A 51 1.48 -9.31 2.92
C GLN A 51 2.56 -8.48 3.60
N GLU A 52 3.52 -7.95 2.83
CA GLU A 52 4.58 -7.10 3.39
C GLU A 52 4.13 -5.64 3.58
N ALA A 53 3.20 -5.18 2.75
CA ALA A 53 2.65 -3.83 2.82
C ALA A 53 1.25 -3.77 2.18
N ILE A 54 0.43 -2.85 2.65
CA ILE A 54 -0.87 -2.51 2.06
C ILE A 54 -0.82 -1.03 1.67
N LEU A 55 -1.06 -0.74 0.39
CA LEU A 55 -1.18 0.62 -0.12
C LEU A 55 -2.66 0.93 -0.32
N GLY A 56 -3.19 1.80 0.54
CA GLY A 56 -4.58 2.20 0.53
C GLY A 56 -4.90 3.31 -0.48
N MET A 57 -6.14 3.78 -0.44
CA MET A 57 -6.60 4.89 -1.28
C MET A 57 -5.88 6.21 -1.00
N ASP A 58 -5.41 6.39 0.24
CA ASP A 58 -4.59 7.51 0.71
C ASP A 58 -3.25 7.60 -0.04
N PHE A 59 -2.70 6.48 -0.49
CA PHE A 59 -1.57 6.43 -1.39
C PHE A 59 -2.02 6.45 -2.87
N MET A 60 -2.94 5.55 -3.25
CA MET A 60 -3.28 5.30 -4.65
C MET A 60 -3.89 6.53 -5.35
N VAL A 61 -4.78 7.27 -4.69
CA VAL A 61 -5.47 8.42 -5.30
C VAL A 61 -4.50 9.58 -5.57
N PRO A 62 -3.70 10.06 -4.58
CA PRO A 62 -2.71 11.10 -4.85
C PRO A 62 -1.59 10.65 -5.78
N ALA A 63 -1.23 9.36 -5.74
CA ALA A 63 -0.23 8.81 -6.65
C ALA A 63 -0.72 8.72 -8.09
N GLY A 64 -2.02 8.92 -8.36
CA GLY A 64 -2.62 8.84 -9.69
C GLY A 64 -2.79 7.41 -10.22
N ILE A 65 -2.78 6.42 -9.33
CA ILE A 65 -2.92 5.01 -9.67
C ILE A 65 -4.40 4.68 -9.89
N ARG A 66 -4.70 3.99 -11.00
CA ARG A 66 -6.07 3.62 -11.39
C ARG A 66 -6.20 2.10 -11.44
N LEU A 67 -7.36 1.60 -11.05
CA LEU A 67 -7.70 0.18 -11.14
C LEU A 67 -8.65 -0.02 -12.34
N ASP A 68 -8.24 -0.80 -13.33
CA ASP A 68 -9.08 -1.21 -14.45
C ASP A 68 -9.58 -2.65 -14.18
N LEU A 69 -10.86 -2.77 -13.82
CA LEU A 69 -11.47 -4.06 -13.53
C LEU A 69 -11.83 -4.85 -14.79
N ALA A 70 -12.05 -4.17 -15.93
CA ALA A 70 -12.34 -4.84 -17.19
C ALA A 70 -11.07 -5.53 -17.72
N ASP A 71 -9.95 -4.80 -17.71
CA ASP A 71 -8.63 -5.31 -18.08
C ASP A 71 -7.91 -6.04 -16.93
N GLY A 72 -8.49 -6.03 -15.72
CA GLY A 72 -7.92 -6.67 -14.52
C GLY A 72 -6.50 -6.22 -14.24
N SER A 73 -6.26 -4.92 -14.41
CA SER A 73 -4.93 -4.30 -14.34
C SER A 73 -4.96 -3.07 -13.44
N LEU A 74 -3.78 -2.71 -12.97
CA LEU A 74 -3.49 -1.47 -12.28
C LEU A 74 -2.68 -0.58 -13.22
N CYS A 75 -3.12 0.65 -13.42
CA CYS A 75 -2.49 1.65 -14.27
C CYS A 75 -1.79 2.68 -13.40
N LEU A 76 -0.50 2.89 -13.65
CA LEU A 76 0.26 3.99 -13.09
C LEU A 76 -0.05 5.30 -13.86
N PRO A 77 0.34 6.48 -13.33
CA PRO A 77 0.06 7.78 -13.95
C PRO A 77 0.63 7.96 -15.36
N ASP A 78 1.67 7.21 -15.67
CA ASP A 78 2.40 7.17 -16.94
C ASP A 78 1.90 6.07 -17.88
N GLU A 79 0.70 5.55 -17.61
CA GLU A 79 0.02 4.51 -18.37
C GLU A 79 0.70 3.13 -18.34
N VAL A 80 1.72 2.93 -17.50
CA VAL A 80 2.26 1.59 -17.24
C VAL A 80 1.19 0.72 -16.58
N ARG A 81 0.92 -0.44 -17.18
CA ARG A 81 -0.07 -1.40 -16.68
C ARG A 81 0.60 -2.58 -15.99
N ILE A 82 0.10 -2.91 -14.81
CA ILE A 82 0.50 -4.06 -14.01
C ILE A 82 -0.70 -4.99 -13.90
N GLN A 83 -0.56 -6.25 -14.29
CA GLN A 83 -1.64 -7.22 -14.17
C GLN A 83 -1.88 -7.59 -12.71
N LEU A 84 -3.15 -7.66 -12.31
CA LEU A 84 -3.53 -8.06 -10.97
C LEU A 84 -3.40 -9.57 -10.82
N SER A 85 -2.77 -10.02 -9.73
CA SER A 85 -2.75 -11.43 -9.33
C SER A 85 -4.12 -11.90 -8.83
N GLY A 86 -4.41 -13.20 -8.93
CA GLY A 86 -5.67 -13.78 -8.44
C GLY A 86 -6.83 -13.75 -9.45
N ARG A 87 -6.56 -13.35 -10.69
CA ARG A 87 -7.51 -13.50 -11.81
C ARG A 87 -7.79 -14.99 -12.05
N ARG A 88 -9.06 -15.41 -11.95
CA ARG A 88 -9.50 -16.63 -12.65
C ARG A 88 -9.49 -16.29 -14.14
N GLN A 89 -8.66 -16.98 -14.91
CA GLN A 89 -8.87 -17.04 -16.36
C GLN A 89 -10.26 -17.65 -16.56
N LEU A 90 -11.14 -16.91 -17.23
CA LEU A 90 -12.44 -17.42 -17.68
C LEU A 90 -12.25 -18.34 -18.87
#